data_AF-A0A2G8TJ52-F1
#
_entry.id   AF-A0A2G8TJ52-F1
#
_cell.length_a   1.000
_cell.length_b   1.000
_cell.length_c   1.000
_cell.angle_alpha   90.00
_cell.angle_beta   90.00
_cell.angle_gamma   90.00
#
_symmetry.space_group_name_H-M   'P 1'
#
loop_
_entity.id
_entity.type
_entity.pdbx_description
1 polymer ?
#
loop_
_entity_poly.entity_id
_entity_poly.type
_entity_poly.pdbx_seq_one_letter_code
_entity_poly.pdbx_strand_id
1 'polypeptide(L)'
;MKFLTIKNWDTFQHYGKRNPPWIKLHRALLDDYVFCGLPDIAKAHLVLIWLYASQHNGRVPYDAAFLERKLSCENVELGELIAAGFLIPPQGASEVPA
;
A
#
# COMPACT_ATOMS: atom_id res chain seq x y z
N MET A 1 2.57 -15.23 -8.75
CA MET A 1 2.35 -13.79 -8.49
C MET A 1 3.28 -13.33 -7.39
N LYS A 2 4.01 -12.22 -7.62
CA LYS A 2 4.78 -11.53 -6.56
C LYS A 2 3.82 -10.62 -5.78
N PHE A 3 4.08 -10.44 -4.48
CA PHE A 3 3.26 -9.61 -3.60
C PHE A 3 4.12 -8.56 -2.90
N LEU A 4 3.54 -7.39 -2.69
CA LEU A 4 4.06 -6.32 -1.84
C LEU A 4 3.38 -6.37 -0.48
N THR A 5 4.05 -5.87 0.55
CA THR A 5 3.50 -5.76 1.91
C THR A 5 3.38 -4.29 2.32
N ILE A 6 2.29 -3.92 2.99
CA ILE A 6 2.11 -2.56 3.54
C ILE A 6 3.11 -2.33 4.68
N LYS A 7 3.85 -1.22 4.64
CA LYS A 7 4.77 -0.83 5.72
C LYS A 7 4.05 -0.81 7.08
N ASN A 8 4.67 -1.42 8.09
CA ASN A 8 4.19 -1.45 9.47
C ASN A 8 2.76 -2.02 9.63
N TRP A 9 2.31 -2.90 8.74
CA TRP A 9 0.96 -3.47 8.79
C TRP A 9 0.59 -4.03 10.16
N ASP A 10 1.48 -4.85 10.73
CA ASP A 10 1.26 -5.51 12.03
C ASP A 10 1.22 -4.52 13.21
N THR A 11 1.70 -3.28 13.03
CA THR A 11 1.60 -2.21 14.05
C THR A 11 0.26 -1.50 13.99
N PHE A 12 -0.31 -1.32 12.80
CA PHE A 12 -1.53 -0.53 12.62
C PHE A 12 -2.81 -1.37 12.56
N GLN A 13 -2.73 -2.63 12.11
CA GLN A 13 -3.88 -3.49 11.88
C GLN A 13 -3.73 -4.84 12.58
N HIS A 14 -4.05 -4.89 13.88
CA HIS A 14 -4.00 -6.10 14.71
C HIS A 14 -5.19 -7.06 14.52
N TYR A 15 -5.97 -6.92 13.45
CA TYR A 15 -7.10 -7.81 13.19
C TYR A 15 -6.56 -9.15 12.71
N GLY A 16 -6.30 -10.09 13.62
CA GLY A 16 -5.71 -11.40 13.31
C GLY A 16 -6.48 -12.19 12.23
N LYS A 17 -7.42 -13.06 12.63
CA LYS A 17 -8.25 -13.83 11.68
C LYS A 17 -9.57 -13.14 11.31
N ARG A 18 -9.73 -11.87 11.67
CA ARG A 18 -10.97 -11.11 11.44
C ARG A 18 -10.81 -10.27 10.18
N ASN A 19 -11.81 -10.28 9.31
CA ASN A 19 -11.90 -9.39 8.16
C ASN A 19 -12.99 -8.34 8.43
N PRO A 20 -12.71 -7.31 9.26
CA PRO A 20 -13.69 -6.29 9.56
C PRO A 20 -14.11 -5.56 8.27
N PRO A 21 -15.34 -5.04 8.20
CA PRO A 21 -15.81 -4.31 7.01
C PRO A 21 -15.15 -2.92 6.84
N TRP A 22 -14.19 -2.55 7.70
CA TRP A 22 -13.52 -1.25 7.73
C TRP A 22 -12.05 -1.39 8.15
N ILE A 23 -11.24 -0.41 7.73
CA ILE A 23 -9.84 -0.23 8.15
C ILE A 23 -9.72 1.04 9.00
N LYS A 24 -8.84 1.04 10.00
CA LYS A 24 -8.48 2.28 10.73
C LYS A 24 -7.47 3.08 9.93
N LEU A 25 -7.81 4.31 9.59
CA LEU A 25 -6.84 5.30 9.11
C LEU A 25 -6.37 6.15 10.30
N HIS A 26 -5.09 6.06 10.64
CA HIS A 26 -4.54 6.79 11.78
C HIS A 26 -4.28 8.25 11.42
N ARG A 27 -4.78 9.20 12.22
CA ARG A 27 -4.56 10.64 12.00
C ARG A 27 -3.10 11.07 11.93
N ALA A 28 -2.20 10.31 12.59
CA ALA A 28 -0.75 10.52 12.54
C ALA A 28 -0.18 10.40 11.12
N LEU A 29 -0.94 9.86 10.17
CA LEU A 29 -0.59 9.90 8.76
C LEU A 29 -0.42 11.33 8.23
N LEU A 30 -1.15 12.31 8.77
CA LEU A 30 -1.00 13.72 8.41
C LEU A 30 0.28 14.35 8.98
N ASP A 31 0.95 13.67 9.92
CA ASP A 31 2.25 14.05 10.45
C ASP A 31 3.41 13.35 9.70
N ASP A 32 3.12 12.41 8.79
CA ASP A 32 4.12 11.73 7.97
C ASP A 32 4.49 12.62 6.77
N TYR A 33 5.68 13.22 6.85
CA TYR A 33 6.22 14.11 5.81
C TYR A 33 6.25 13.46 4.42
N VAL A 34 6.56 12.16 4.34
CA VAL A 34 6.63 11.45 3.07
C VAL A 34 5.23 11.29 2.49
N PHE A 35 4.24 10.93 3.30
CA PHE A 35 2.85 10.85 2.85
C PHE A 35 2.34 12.23 2.39
N CYS A 36 2.58 13.27 3.18
CA CYS A 36 2.14 14.62 2.87
C CYS A 36 2.75 15.17 1.58
N GLY A 37 4.00 14.79 1.27
CA GLY A 37 4.71 15.15 0.04
C GLY A 37 4.29 14.37 -1.21
N LEU A 38 3.50 13.30 -1.09
CA LEU A 38 3.02 12.56 -2.26
C LEU A 38 2.07 13.41 -3.14
N PRO A 39 2.06 13.20 -4.47
CA PRO A 39 0.99 13.69 -5.33
C PRO A 39 -0.38 13.23 -4.82
N ASP A 40 -1.41 14.05 -5.00
CA ASP A 40 -2.76 13.75 -4.50
C ASP A 40 -3.32 12.44 -5.07
N ILE A 41 -3.01 12.14 -6.33
CA ILE A 41 -3.41 10.87 -6.96
C ILE A 41 -2.71 9.67 -6.31
N ALA A 42 -1.43 9.79 -5.96
CA ALA A 42 -0.68 8.73 -5.28
C ALA A 42 -1.22 8.48 -3.87
N LYS A 43 -1.61 9.54 -3.14
CA LYS A 43 -2.29 9.43 -1.84
C LYS A 43 -3.60 8.67 -1.97
N ALA A 44 -4.41 8.99 -2.98
CA ALA A 44 -5.68 8.30 -3.25
C ALA A 44 -5.48 6.81 -3.56
N HIS A 45 -4.52 6.49 -4.45
CA HIS A 45 -4.16 5.10 -4.76
C HIS A 45 -3.70 4.34 -3.52
N LEU A 46 -2.87 4.96 -2.69
CA LEU A 46 -2.37 4.34 -1.47
C LEU A 46 -3.50 3.97 -0.50
N VAL A 47 -4.50 4.85 -0.34
CA VAL A 47 -5.69 4.57 0.49
C VAL A 47 -6.52 3.41 -0.06
N LEU A 48 -6.74 3.35 -1.39
CA LEU A 48 -7.45 2.23 -2.03
C LEU A 48 -6.68 0.92 -1.88
N ILE A 49 -5.35 0.97 -2.03
CA ILE A 49 -4.45 -0.16 -1.83
C ILE A 49 -4.50 -0.66 -0.38
N TRP A 50 -4.52 0.22 0.62
CA TRP A 50 -4.68 -0.18 2.02
C TRP A 50 -6.02 -0.85 2.30
N LEU A 51 -7.10 -0.36 1.67
CA LEU A 51 -8.41 -0.98 1.80
C LEU A 51 -8.45 -2.38 1.18
N TYR A 52 -7.79 -2.58 0.03
CA TYR A 52 -7.63 -3.93 -0.52
C TYR A 52 -6.76 -4.81 0.39
N ALA A 53 -5.62 -4.29 0.86
CA ALA A 53 -4.71 -5.02 1.73
C ALA A 53 -5.37 -5.49 3.03
N SER A 54 -6.37 -4.76 3.55
CA SER A 54 -7.12 -5.18 4.74
C SER A 54 -7.89 -6.48 4.55
N GLN A 55 -8.26 -6.83 3.32
CA GLN A 55 -8.91 -8.09 2.96
C GLN A 55 -7.89 -9.22 2.75
N HIS A 56 -6.60 -8.88 2.68
CA HIS A 56 -5.52 -9.76 2.25
C HIS A 56 -4.32 -9.75 3.21
N ASN A 57 -4.56 -9.50 4.50
CA ASN A 57 -3.55 -9.52 5.56
C ASN A 57 -2.32 -8.63 5.25
N GLY A 58 -2.57 -7.40 4.81
CA GLY A 58 -1.52 -6.43 4.55
C GLY A 58 -0.74 -6.66 3.25
N ARG A 59 -1.22 -7.54 2.37
CA ARG A 59 -0.55 -7.90 1.12
C ARG A 59 -1.33 -7.46 -0.09
N VAL A 60 -0.62 -6.99 -1.11
CA VAL A 60 -1.19 -6.62 -2.41
C VAL A 60 -0.38 -7.23 -3.56
N PRO A 61 -0.99 -7.58 -4.70
CA PRO A 61 -0.25 -8.02 -5.88
C PRO A 61 0.73 -6.95 -6.35
N TYR A 62 1.93 -7.37 -6.77
CA TYR A 62 2.78 -6.51 -7.58
C TYR A 62 2.33 -6.56 -9.04
N ASP A 63 1.14 -6.00 -9.31
CA ASP A 63 0.46 -6.00 -10.60
C ASP A 63 -0.47 -4.78 -10.68
N ALA A 64 0.00 -3.71 -11.33
CA ALA A 64 -0.73 -2.45 -11.43
C ALA A 64 -2.04 -2.62 -12.22
N ALA A 65 -2.00 -3.31 -13.36
CA ALA A 65 -3.18 -3.53 -14.21
C ALA A 65 -4.29 -4.31 -13.49
N PHE A 66 -3.92 -5.30 -12.67
CA PHE A 66 -4.88 -5.98 -11.80
C PHE A 66 -5.50 -5.01 -10.78
N LEU A 67 -4.68 -4.21 -10.11
CA LEU A 67 -5.12 -3.28 -9.07
C LEU A 67 -6.04 -2.19 -9.65
N GLU A 68 -5.69 -1.59 -10.78
CA GLU A 68 -6.52 -0.62 -11.49
C GLU A 68 -7.93 -1.15 -11.74
N ARG A 69 -8.03 -2.36 -12.31
CA ARG A 69 -9.33 -3.01 -12.54
C ARG A 69 -10.07 -3.31 -11.24
N LYS A 70 -9.36 -3.78 -10.21
CA LYS A 70 -9.95 -4.18 -8.93
C LYS A 70 -10.42 -3.00 -8.08
N LEU A 71 -9.71 -1.88 -8.16
CA LEU A 71 -9.94 -0.67 -7.38
C LEU A 71 -10.73 0.40 -8.15
N SER A 72 -10.99 0.15 -9.45
CA SER A 72 -11.66 1.09 -10.35
C SER A 72 -10.96 2.45 -10.39
N CYS A 73 -9.65 2.43 -10.56
CA CYS A 73 -8.77 3.59 -10.71
C CYS A 73 -7.80 3.38 -11.89
N GLU A 74 -7.00 4.40 -12.21
CA GLU A 74 -6.15 4.42 -13.40
C GLU A 74 -4.75 4.95 -13.05
N ASN A 75 -3.74 4.52 -13.79
CA ASN A 75 -2.35 4.97 -13.67
C ASN A 75 -1.76 4.72 -12.27
N VAL A 76 -1.89 3.47 -11.79
CA VAL A 76 -1.36 3.07 -10.48
C VAL A 76 0.16 2.87 -10.55
N GLU A 77 0.90 3.87 -10.07
CA GLU A 77 2.36 3.85 -10.02
C GLU A 77 2.90 3.15 -8.76
N LEU A 78 2.98 1.81 -8.79
CA LEU A 78 3.50 1.02 -7.67
C LEU A 78 4.97 1.34 -7.35
N GLY A 79 5.76 1.71 -8.36
CA GLY A 79 7.17 2.09 -8.19
C GLY A 79 7.33 3.31 -7.28
N GLU A 80 6.49 4.34 -7.45
CA GLU A 80 6.51 5.53 -6.60
C GLU A 80 6.17 5.20 -5.15
N LEU A 81 5.18 4.34 -4.92
CA LEU A 81 4.77 3.93 -3.57
C LEU A 81 5.81 3.03 -2.88
N ILE A 82 6.57 2.24 -3.66
CA ILE A 82 7.73 1.48 -3.17
C ILE A 82 8.87 2.44 -2.83
N ALA A 83 9.20 3.39 -3.71
CA ALA A 83 10.26 4.37 -3.49
C ALA A 83 9.99 5.27 -2.28
N ALA A 84 8.73 5.66 -2.08
CA ALA A 84 8.26 6.37 -0.89
C ALA A 84 8.23 5.50 0.39
N GLY A 85 8.45 4.19 0.27
CA GLY A 85 8.55 3.26 1.39
C GLY A 85 7.21 2.84 1.99
N PHE A 86 6.08 3.08 1.32
CA PHE A 86 4.77 2.62 1.79
C PHE A 86 4.49 1.15 1.44
N LEU A 87 5.10 0.66 0.36
CA LEU A 87 5.03 -0.73 -0.09
C LEU A 87 6.40 -1.38 -0.02
N ILE A 88 6.47 -2.55 0.61
CA ILE A 88 7.71 -3.31 0.79
C ILE A 88 7.73 -4.46 -0.21
N PRO A 89 8.71 -4.54 -1.13
CA PRO A 89 8.88 -5.68 -2.01
C PRO A 89 9.33 -6.92 -1.21
N PRO A 90 9.09 -8.14 -1.71
CA PRO A 90 9.56 -9.35 -1.05
C PRO A 90 11.10 -9.32 -0.97
N GLN A 91 11.65 -9.67 0.19
CA GLN A 91 13.10 -9.70 0.43
C GLN A 91 13.78 -10.54 -0.67
N GLY A 92 14.64 -9.89 -1.46
CA GLY A 92 15.25 -10.45 -2.68
C GLY A 92 15.19 -9.54 -3.91
N ALA A 93 14.48 -8.42 -3.87
CA ALA A 93 14.47 -7.40 -4.92
C ALA A 93 15.26 -6.14 -4.51
N SER A 94 16.56 -6.31 -4.21
CA SER A 94 17.50 -5.19 -4.23
C SER A 94 18.00 -5.02 -5.65
N GLU A 95 17.41 -4.10 -6.40
CA GLU A 95 18.18 -3.36 -7.40
C GLU A 95 18.21 -1.91 -6.93
N VAL A 96 19.32 -1.57 -6.30
CA VAL A 96 19.73 -0.19 -6.05
C VAL A 96 20.14 0.37 -7.42
N PRO A 97 19.51 1.43 -7.95
CA PRO A 97 20.06 2.11 -9.11
C PRO A 97 21.26 2.94 -8.68
N ALA A 98 22.36 2.81 -9.42
CA ALA A 98 23.52 3.67 -9.39
C ALA A 98 23.22 5.05 -10.00
#